data_AF-A0AA40W8Z6-F1
#
_entry.id   AF-A0AA40W8Z6-F1
#
_cell.length_a   1.000
_cell.length_b   1.000
_cell.length_c   1.000
_cell.angle_alpha   90.00
_cell.angle_beta   90.00
_cell.angle_gamma   90.00
#
_symmetry.space_group_name_H-M   'P 1'
#
loop_
_entity.id
_entity.type
_entity.pdbx_description
1 polymer ?
#
loop_
_entity_poly.entity_id
_entity_poly.type
_entity_poly.pdbx_seq_one_letter_code
_entity_poly.pdbx_strand_id
1 'polypeptide(L)'
;MGILLLNSDHEISSTFQKNRSETVTLLIPEDTWLLFSEKDVRLLTKRIPTLLKVYAKYLSSSKRLGKKADRTLYQTSPGKLKMKRISVRVPSASWTLLGTLAQAHGVSKCYLFNYLLKLEALGVGNSILNTVRAGVPTFHWSYSYILDIDLSNNQVTRKLHCEPESYFYALDLERFST
;
A
#
# COMPACT_ATOMS: atom_id res chain seq x y z
N MET A 1 23.09 38.26 -8.90
CA MET A 1 22.12 37.47 -8.12
C MET A 1 22.93 36.44 -7.32
N GLY A 2 23.01 36.55 -6.00
CA GLY A 2 23.73 35.58 -5.17
C GLY A 2 22.80 34.44 -4.75
N ILE A 3 23.21 33.19 -4.93
CA ILE A 3 22.46 32.03 -4.43
C ILE A 3 23.07 31.65 -3.08
N LEU A 4 22.28 31.78 -2.02
CA LEU A 4 22.66 31.39 -0.67
C LEU A 4 22.26 29.92 -0.47
N LEU A 5 23.24 29.02 -0.59
CA LEU A 5 23.03 27.58 -0.43
C LEU A 5 23.14 27.23 1.06
N LEU A 6 21.99 27.07 1.73
CA LEU A 6 21.92 26.59 3.11
C LEU A 6 21.67 25.08 3.10
N ASN A 7 22.59 24.34 3.72
CA ASN A 7 22.49 22.92 4.10
C ASN A 7 21.84 22.02 3.03
N SER A 8 22.64 21.53 2.08
CA SER A 8 22.20 20.75 0.91
C SER A 8 21.63 19.37 1.24
N ASP A 9 21.88 18.86 2.44
CA ASP A 9 21.56 17.50 2.83
C ASP A 9 20.15 17.48 3.44
N HIS A 10 19.14 17.50 2.57
CA HIS A 10 17.72 17.53 2.95
C HIS A 10 17.12 16.13 3.20
N GLU A 11 17.96 15.11 3.42
CA GLU A 11 17.51 13.72 3.56
C GLU A 11 17.64 13.21 5.00
N ILE A 12 16.55 12.62 5.50
CA ILE A 12 16.57 11.81 6.72
C ILE A 12 16.54 10.35 6.30
N SER A 13 17.62 9.63 6.57
CA SER A 13 17.72 8.19 6.33
C SER A 13 17.79 7.42 7.64
N SER A 14 17.20 6.22 7.67
CA SER A 14 17.29 5.31 8.79
C SER A 14 17.23 3.86 8.31
N THR A 15 17.89 2.97 9.02
CA THR A 15 17.86 1.54 8.71
C THR A 15 16.68 0.87 9.40
N PHE A 16 15.98 -0.01 8.68
CA PHE A 16 14.98 -0.87 9.31
C PHE A 16 15.69 -1.83 10.27
N GLN A 17 15.55 -1.60 11.56
CA GLN A 17 16.06 -2.52 12.58
C GLN A 17 15.33 -3.86 12.49
N LYS A 18 16.10 -4.96 12.39
CA LYS A 18 15.56 -6.32 12.43
C LYS A 18 14.77 -6.49 13.74
N ASN A 19 13.54 -7.01 13.63
CA ASN A 19 12.60 -7.28 14.74
C ASN A 19 11.93 -6.05 15.41
N ARG A 20 12.18 -4.81 14.95
CA ARG A 20 11.46 -3.65 15.49
C ARG A 20 10.01 -3.66 14.99
N SER A 21 9.08 -3.76 15.92
CA SER A 21 7.65 -3.71 15.65
C SER A 21 7.00 -2.58 16.45
N GLU A 22 6.03 -1.92 15.85
CA GLU A 22 5.32 -0.78 16.42
C GLU A 22 3.87 -1.15 16.68
N THR A 23 3.30 -0.62 17.77
CA THR A 23 1.87 -0.78 18.05
C THR A 23 1.10 0.26 17.25
N VAL A 24 0.26 -0.20 16.34
CA VAL A 24 -0.53 0.66 15.46
C VAL A 24 -2.02 0.45 15.72
N THR A 25 -2.79 1.52 15.63
CA THR A 25 -4.24 1.46 15.71
C THR A 25 -4.85 1.49 14.31
N LEU A 26 -5.73 0.54 14.01
CA LEU A 26 -6.52 0.51 12.79
C LEU A 26 -8.00 0.60 13.11
N LEU A 27 -8.74 1.21 12.19
CA LEU A 27 -10.19 1.32 12.24
C LEU A 27 -10.80 0.47 11.13
N ILE A 28 -11.59 -0.53 11.52
CA ILE A 28 -12.21 -1.49 10.61
C ILE A 28 -13.74 -1.34 10.70
N PRO A 29 -14.44 -1.12 9.58
CA PRO A 29 -15.88 -1.19 9.51
C PRO A 29 -16.43 -2.56 9.96
N GLU A 30 -17.55 -2.58 10.67
CA GLU A 30 -18.13 -3.80 11.24
C GLU A 30 -18.52 -4.84 10.19
N ASP A 31 -18.99 -4.43 9.02
CA ASP A 31 -19.25 -5.33 7.88
C ASP A 31 -17.98 -6.07 7.45
N THR A 32 -16.85 -5.37 7.37
CA THR A 32 -15.55 -5.95 7.03
C THR A 32 -15.02 -6.81 8.17
N TRP A 33 -15.29 -6.42 9.42
CA TRP A 33 -14.92 -7.18 10.61
C TRP A 33 -15.64 -8.53 10.70
N LEU A 34 -16.94 -8.58 10.41
CA LEU A 34 -17.76 -9.79 10.45
C LEU A 34 -17.34 -10.86 9.44
N LEU A 35 -16.63 -10.48 8.38
CA LEU A 35 -16.02 -11.43 7.43
C LEU A 35 -14.86 -12.22 8.03
N PHE A 36 -14.38 -11.84 9.22
CA PHE A 36 -13.27 -12.51 9.90
C PHE A 36 -13.73 -13.12 11.22
N SER A 37 -13.27 -14.35 11.49
CA SER A 37 -13.58 -15.06 12.74
C SER A 37 -12.77 -14.51 13.92
N GLU A 38 -13.19 -14.75 15.16
CA GLU A 38 -12.42 -14.33 16.35
C GLU A 38 -10.99 -14.90 16.39
N LYS A 39 -10.76 -16.06 15.76
CA LYS A 39 -9.42 -16.66 15.60
C LYS A 39 -8.51 -15.81 14.71
N ASP A 40 -9.07 -15.03 13.79
CA ASP A 40 -8.35 -14.14 12.88
C ASP A 40 -7.79 -12.90 13.58
N VAL A 41 -8.35 -12.49 14.72
CA VAL A 41 -7.95 -11.26 15.44
C VAL A 41 -6.51 -11.34 15.95
N ARG A 42 -6.13 -12.50 16.50
CA ARG A 42 -4.73 -12.77 16.90
C ARG A 42 -3.79 -12.87 15.69
N LEU A 43 -4.33 -13.21 14.52
CA LEU A 43 -3.62 -13.24 13.24
C LEU A 43 -3.48 -11.86 12.59
N LEU A 44 -4.22 -10.83 13.00
CA LEU A 44 -4.17 -9.49 12.40
C LEU A 44 -2.75 -8.89 12.40
N THR A 45 -2.00 -9.12 13.47
CA THR A 45 -0.56 -8.80 13.62
C THR A 45 0.26 -9.35 12.44
N LYS A 46 -0.01 -10.59 12.02
CA LYS A 46 0.65 -11.27 10.88
C LYS A 46 -0.01 -10.93 9.54
N ARG A 47 -1.22 -10.37 9.56
CA ARG A 47 -2.05 -10.16 8.37
C ARG A 47 -1.54 -9.01 7.52
N ILE A 48 -1.11 -7.88 8.10
CA ILE A 48 -0.53 -6.77 7.32
C ILE A 48 0.68 -7.26 6.49
N PRO A 49 1.71 -7.89 7.09
CA PRO A 49 2.83 -8.43 6.30
C PRO A 49 2.39 -9.43 5.23
N THR A 50 1.42 -10.31 5.55
CA THR A 50 0.94 -11.33 4.61
C THR A 50 0.20 -10.72 3.43
N LEU A 51 -0.70 -9.79 3.67
CA LEU A 51 -1.43 -9.06 2.63
C LEU A 51 -0.46 -8.26 1.74
N LEU A 52 0.53 -7.60 2.32
CA LEU A 52 1.56 -6.89 1.54
C LEU A 52 2.37 -7.85 0.67
N LYS A 53 2.67 -9.07 1.16
CA LYS A 53 3.37 -10.08 0.35
C LYS A 53 2.57 -10.51 -0.88
N VAL A 54 1.24 -10.46 -0.81
CA VAL A 54 0.36 -10.88 -1.90
C VAL A 54 0.06 -9.70 -2.83
N TYR A 55 -0.30 -8.55 -2.27
CA TYR A 55 -0.93 -7.47 -3.00
C TYR A 55 -0.04 -6.23 -3.23
N ALA A 56 1.14 -6.09 -2.61
CA ALA A 56 1.95 -4.86 -2.76
C ALA A 56 2.38 -4.58 -4.21
N LYS A 57 2.75 -5.65 -4.94
CA LYS A 57 3.14 -5.55 -6.35
C LYS A 57 1.95 -5.24 -7.28
N TYR A 58 0.77 -5.76 -6.91
CA TYR A 58 -0.48 -5.38 -7.58
C TYR A 58 -0.83 -3.90 -7.32
N LEU A 59 -0.72 -3.45 -6.07
CA LEU A 59 -1.01 -2.07 -5.71
C LEU A 59 -0.12 -1.08 -6.46
N SER A 60 1.18 -1.35 -6.56
CA SER A 60 2.14 -0.47 -7.23
C SER A 60 1.78 -0.15 -8.68
N SER A 61 1.15 -1.10 -9.38
CA SER A 61 0.78 -1.03 -10.79
C SER A 61 -0.72 -0.81 -11.06
N SER A 62 -1.58 -1.01 -10.06
CA SER A 62 -3.00 -0.75 -10.16
C SER A 62 -3.32 0.75 -10.24
N LYS A 63 -4.51 1.07 -10.77
CA LYS A 63 -5.02 2.45 -10.76
C LYS A 63 -5.06 2.99 -9.33
N ARG A 64 -4.79 4.29 -9.17
CA ARG A 64 -4.84 4.94 -7.85
C ARG A 64 -6.27 4.90 -7.32
N LEU A 65 -6.40 4.60 -6.02
CA LEU A 65 -7.71 4.43 -5.37
C LEU A 65 -8.38 5.78 -5.15
N GLY A 66 -7.59 6.78 -4.73
CA GLY A 66 -7.97 8.18 -4.67
C GLY A 66 -7.98 8.82 -6.06
N LYS A 67 -8.95 9.70 -6.30
CA LYS A 67 -9.10 10.44 -7.56
C LYS A 67 -8.44 11.82 -7.56
N LYS A 68 -7.94 12.25 -6.40
CA LYS A 68 -7.46 13.61 -6.14
C LYS A 68 -6.12 13.54 -5.42
N ALA A 69 -5.09 14.16 -5.98
CA ALA A 69 -3.74 14.14 -5.44
C ALA A 69 -3.59 15.07 -4.21
N ASP A 70 -4.37 16.15 -4.15
CA ASP A 70 -4.42 17.14 -3.07
C ASP A 70 -5.10 16.62 -1.80
N ARG A 71 -5.77 15.46 -1.85
CA ARG A 71 -6.57 14.93 -0.73
C ARG A 71 -6.23 13.48 -0.42
N THR A 72 -6.43 13.13 0.85
CA THR A 72 -6.37 11.76 1.32
C THR A 72 -7.79 11.24 1.51
N LEU A 73 -8.15 10.17 0.82
CA LEU A 73 -9.43 9.50 0.98
C LEU A 73 -9.44 8.62 2.24
N TYR A 74 -10.48 8.80 3.04
CA TYR A 74 -10.73 7.99 4.24
C TYR A 74 -11.88 7.03 3.98
N GLN A 75 -11.97 5.98 4.80
CA GLN A 75 -13.10 5.06 4.72
C GLN A 75 -14.41 5.76 5.12
N THR A 76 -15.49 5.44 4.43
CA THR A 76 -16.84 5.88 4.82
C THR A 76 -17.18 5.26 6.16
N SER A 77 -17.51 6.09 7.15
CA SER A 77 -17.95 5.62 8.47
C SER A 77 -19.45 5.36 8.42
N PRO A 78 -19.92 4.10 8.54
CA PRO A 78 -21.36 3.80 8.62
C PRO A 78 -21.96 4.19 9.98
N GLY A 79 -21.20 4.85 10.86
CA GLY A 79 -21.57 5.29 12.21
C GLY A 79 -20.48 4.94 13.24
N LYS A 80 -20.34 5.72 14.32
CA LYS A 80 -19.28 5.52 15.35
C LYS A 80 -19.30 4.13 15.98
N LEU A 81 -20.50 3.55 16.19
CA LEU A 81 -20.68 2.22 16.77
C LEU A 81 -20.35 1.07 15.81
N LYS A 82 -20.28 1.36 14.51
CA LYS A 82 -20.01 0.39 13.44
C LYS A 82 -18.55 0.39 12.98
N MET A 83 -17.66 1.02 13.75
CA MET A 83 -16.22 1.04 13.51
C MET A 83 -15.52 0.36 14.68
N LYS A 84 -14.88 -0.78 14.43
CA LYS A 84 -14.06 -1.47 15.43
C LYS A 84 -12.66 -0.88 15.43
N ARG A 85 -12.21 -0.44 16.59
CA ARG A 85 -10.82 0.00 16.83
C ARG A 85 -10.00 -1.20 17.27
N ILE A 86 -8.96 -1.51 16.51
CA ILE A 86 -8.02 -2.58 16.85
C ILE A 86 -6.62 -2.01 17.03
N SER A 87 -5.88 -2.56 17.99
CA SER A 87 -4.47 -2.25 18.19
C SER A 87 -3.66 -3.50 17.92
N VAL A 88 -2.72 -3.42 16.97
CA VAL A 88 -1.92 -4.56 16.52
C VAL A 88 -0.44 -4.16 16.50
N ARG A 89 0.43 -5.13 16.76
CA ARG A 89 1.88 -4.93 16.68
C ARG A 89 2.37 -5.32 15.29
N VAL A 90 3.03 -4.43 14.56
CA VAL A 90 3.38 -4.66 13.15
C VAL A 90 4.86 -4.35 12.93
N PRO A 91 5.60 -5.16 12.15
CA PRO A 91 6.97 -4.82 11.76
C PRO A 91 7.03 -3.44 11.11
N SER A 92 7.98 -2.61 11.54
CA SER A 92 8.09 -1.20 11.12
C SER A 92 8.21 -1.07 9.60
N ALA A 93 8.93 -2.00 8.95
CA ALA A 93 9.07 -2.06 7.49
C ALA A 93 7.72 -2.30 6.78
N SER A 94 6.92 -3.25 7.27
CA SER A 94 5.58 -3.52 6.71
C SER A 94 4.64 -2.34 6.91
N TRP A 95 4.71 -1.69 8.07
CA TRP A 95 3.90 -0.50 8.34
C TRP A 95 4.29 0.69 7.46
N THR A 96 5.59 0.90 7.26
CA THR A 96 6.13 1.93 6.38
C THR A 96 5.71 1.67 4.94
N LEU A 97 5.86 0.45 4.44
CA LEU A 97 5.43 0.07 3.09
C LEU A 97 3.93 0.28 2.87
N LEU A 98 3.08 -0.14 3.83
CA LEU A 98 1.65 0.13 3.78
C LEU A 98 1.39 1.65 3.71
N GLY A 99 2.13 2.44 4.48
CA GLY A 99 2.10 3.90 4.46
C GLY A 99 2.45 4.49 3.10
N THR A 100 3.57 4.06 2.51
CA THR A 100 4.05 4.49 1.19
C THR A 100 3.02 4.18 0.11
N LEU A 101 2.48 2.97 0.09
CA LEU A 101 1.43 2.58 -0.85
C LEU A 101 0.15 3.40 -0.62
N ALA A 102 -0.29 3.57 0.63
CA ALA A 102 -1.48 4.35 0.93
C ALA A 102 -1.35 5.79 0.44
N GLN A 103 -0.18 6.40 0.66
CA GLN A 103 0.13 7.73 0.13
C GLN A 103 0.13 7.76 -1.39
N ALA A 104 0.80 6.82 -2.06
CA ALA A 104 0.77 6.73 -3.52
C ALA A 104 -0.66 6.62 -4.09
N HIS A 105 -1.53 5.87 -3.41
CA HIS A 105 -2.93 5.71 -3.79
C HIS A 105 -3.82 6.88 -3.38
N GLY A 106 -3.33 7.88 -2.64
CA GLY A 106 -4.16 9.00 -2.15
C GLY A 106 -5.20 8.58 -1.11
N VAL A 107 -4.89 7.56 -0.29
CA VAL A 107 -5.80 7.01 0.72
C VAL A 107 -5.14 6.95 2.09
N SER A 108 -5.95 6.88 3.14
CA SER A 108 -5.45 6.62 4.50
C SER A 108 -4.94 5.18 4.65
N LYS A 109 -4.04 4.94 5.62
CA LYS A 109 -3.55 3.58 5.93
C LYS A 109 -4.68 2.62 6.32
N CYS A 110 -5.67 3.10 7.08
CA CYS A 110 -6.85 2.30 7.43
C CYS A 110 -7.68 1.94 6.21
N TYR A 111 -7.87 2.89 5.28
CA TYR A 111 -8.60 2.63 4.04
C TYR A 111 -7.91 1.54 3.22
N LEU A 112 -6.58 1.68 3.01
CA LEU A 112 -5.83 0.69 2.24
C LEU A 112 -5.87 -0.68 2.90
N PHE A 113 -5.75 -0.74 4.23
CA PHE A 113 -5.86 -2.00 4.95
C PHE A 113 -7.24 -2.66 4.78
N ASN A 114 -8.32 -1.89 4.90
CA ASN A 114 -9.68 -2.39 4.68
C ASN A 114 -9.89 -2.86 3.22
N TYR A 115 -9.32 -2.15 2.25
CA TYR A 115 -9.34 -2.58 0.85
C TYR A 115 -8.62 -3.92 0.64
N LEU A 116 -7.44 -4.09 1.24
CA LEU A 116 -6.70 -5.36 1.19
C LEU A 116 -7.48 -6.51 1.85
N LEU A 117 -8.17 -6.26 2.96
CA LEU A 117 -9.04 -7.26 3.59
C LEU A 117 -10.20 -7.67 2.67
N LYS A 118 -10.78 -6.73 1.92
CA LYS A 118 -11.83 -7.03 0.94
C LYS A 118 -11.30 -7.86 -0.24
N LEU A 119 -10.11 -7.55 -0.76
CA LEU A 119 -9.47 -8.37 -1.79
C LEU A 119 -9.25 -9.81 -1.31
N GLU A 120 -8.80 -9.97 -0.07
CA GLU A 120 -8.60 -11.29 0.53
C GLU A 120 -9.92 -12.06 0.68
N ALA A 121 -10.98 -11.39 1.14
CA ALA A 121 -12.30 -12.01 1.28
C ALA A 121 -12.90 -12.44 -0.06
N LEU A 122 -12.56 -11.75 -1.16
CA LEU A 122 -12.96 -12.12 -2.51
C LEU A 122 -12.15 -13.30 -3.09
N GLY A 123 -11.09 -13.76 -2.41
CA GLY A 123 -10.29 -14.90 -2.85
C GLY A 123 -9.44 -14.65 -4.11
N VAL A 124 -9.27 -13.39 -4.53
CA VAL A 124 -8.54 -13.04 -5.78
C VAL A 124 -7.02 -13.12 -5.65
N GLY A 125 -6.50 -13.41 -4.45
CA GLY A 125 -5.07 -13.48 -4.16
C GLY A 125 -4.30 -14.36 -5.14
N ASN A 126 -4.73 -15.60 -5.36
CA ASN A 126 -4.02 -16.54 -6.26
C ASN A 126 -3.99 -16.07 -7.71
N SER A 127 -5.10 -15.51 -8.22
CA SER A 127 -5.17 -14.97 -9.59
C SER A 127 -4.23 -13.79 -9.77
N ILE A 128 -4.20 -12.89 -8.78
CA ILE A 128 -3.30 -11.74 -8.78
C ILE A 128 -1.84 -12.22 -8.71
N LEU A 129 -1.53 -13.16 -7.82
CA LEU A 129 -0.17 -13.70 -7.70
C LEU A 129 0.33 -14.31 -9.01
N ASN A 130 -0.48 -15.14 -9.66
CA ASN A 130 -0.11 -15.79 -10.91
C ASN A 130 0.17 -14.77 -12.01
N THR A 131 -0.68 -13.74 -12.12
CA THR A 131 -0.54 -12.69 -13.14
C THR A 131 0.66 -11.78 -12.85
N VAL A 132 0.80 -11.35 -11.61
CA VAL A 132 1.75 -10.30 -11.20
C VAL A 132 3.18 -10.83 -11.01
N ARG A 133 3.33 -12.15 -10.86
CA ARG A 133 4.62 -12.83 -10.69
C ARG A 133 5.07 -13.61 -11.92
N ALA A 134 4.27 -13.71 -12.98
CA ALA A 134 4.65 -14.39 -14.20
C ALA A 134 5.87 -13.71 -14.85
N GLY A 135 7.02 -14.40 -14.86
CA GLY A 135 8.23 -13.94 -15.56
C GLY A 135 9.00 -12.78 -14.90
N VAL A 136 8.65 -12.35 -13.67
CA VAL A 136 9.25 -11.19 -13.00
C VAL A 136 9.42 -11.39 -11.49
N PRO A 137 10.31 -10.65 -10.81
CA PRO A 137 10.53 -10.81 -9.37
C PRO A 137 9.25 -10.70 -8.54
N THR A 138 9.17 -11.51 -7.49
CA THR A 138 8.02 -11.62 -6.58
C THR A 138 7.73 -10.32 -5.83
N PHE A 139 8.73 -9.47 -5.65
CA PHE A 139 8.69 -8.22 -4.90
C PHE A 139 9.53 -7.13 -5.57
N HIS A 140 9.14 -5.88 -5.35
CA HIS A 140 10.03 -4.73 -5.54
C HIS A 140 11.01 -4.65 -4.37
N TRP A 141 12.26 -4.32 -4.67
CA TRP A 141 13.36 -4.09 -3.73
C TRP A 141 13.27 -2.70 -3.10
N SER A 142 12.86 -1.70 -3.88
CA SER A 142 12.72 -0.31 -3.44
C SER A 142 11.35 0.25 -3.82
N TYR A 143 10.85 1.18 -3.00
CA TYR A 143 9.62 1.92 -3.23
C TYR A 143 9.87 3.38 -2.91
N SER A 144 9.66 4.26 -3.89
CA SER A 144 9.84 5.70 -3.74
C SER A 144 8.52 6.40 -4.04
N TYR A 145 7.95 7.03 -3.02
CA TYR A 145 6.78 7.88 -3.17
C TYR A 145 7.21 9.34 -3.27
N ILE A 146 6.74 10.02 -4.31
CA ILE A 146 7.01 11.44 -4.55
C ILE A 146 5.68 12.18 -4.57
N LEU A 147 5.53 13.15 -3.66
CA LEU A 147 4.48 14.14 -3.72
C LEU A 147 5.08 15.41 -4.33
N ASP A 148 4.65 15.70 -5.55
CA ASP A 148 5.15 16.81 -6.34
C ASP A 148 4.12 17.94 -6.30
N ILE A 149 4.53 19.13 -5.84
CA ILE A 149 3.66 20.31 -5.70
C ILE A 149 4.26 21.41 -6.56
N ASP A 150 3.65 21.65 -7.71
CA ASP A 150 4.00 22.73 -8.63
C ASP A 150 3.06 23.91 -8.38
N LEU A 151 3.54 24.90 -7.64
CA LEU A 151 2.78 26.10 -7.31
C LEU A 151 2.61 27.03 -8.52
N SER A 152 3.54 27.00 -9.47
CA SER A 152 3.48 27.83 -10.69
C SER A 152 2.34 27.39 -11.60
N ASN A 153 2.14 26.07 -11.72
CA ASN A 153 1.05 25.48 -12.50
C ASN A 153 -0.17 25.08 -11.65
N ASN A 154 -0.17 25.38 -10.34
CA ASN A 154 -1.20 24.98 -9.37
C ASN A 154 -1.56 23.49 -9.46
N GLN A 155 -0.53 22.63 -9.57
CA GLN A 155 -0.67 21.21 -9.78
C GLN A 155 -0.07 20.41 -8.62
N VAL A 156 -0.75 19.33 -8.23
CA VAL A 156 -0.24 18.36 -7.26
C VAL A 156 -0.25 16.98 -7.90
N THR A 157 0.86 16.25 -7.82
CA THR A 157 1.01 14.90 -8.40
C THR A 157 1.54 13.91 -7.36
N ARG A 158 0.99 12.70 -7.36
CA ARG A 158 1.46 11.57 -6.55
C ARG A 158 2.09 10.52 -7.46
N LYS A 159 3.40 10.33 -7.36
CA LYS A 159 4.16 9.35 -8.16
C LYS A 159 4.66 8.23 -7.25
N LEU A 160 4.64 7.01 -7.74
CA LEU A 160 5.23 5.85 -7.08
C LEU A 160 6.18 5.18 -8.06
N HIS A 161 7.46 5.17 -7.70
CA HIS A 161 8.50 4.45 -8.39
C HIS A 161 8.83 3.19 -7.61
N CYS A 162 9.12 2.10 -8.32
CA CYS A 162 9.48 0.82 -7.75
C CYS A 162 10.64 0.23 -8.55
N GLU A 163 11.53 -0.48 -7.87
CA GLU A 163 12.60 -1.24 -8.53
C GLU A 163 12.51 -2.72 -8.18
N PRO A 164 12.54 -3.66 -9.15
CA PRO A 164 12.40 -3.39 -10.58
C PRO A 164 11.07 -2.68 -10.88
N GLU A 165 11.01 -1.94 -11.99
CA GLU A 165 9.74 -1.34 -12.41
C GLU A 165 8.67 -2.42 -12.61
N SER A 166 7.41 -2.02 -12.47
CA SER A 166 6.27 -2.93 -12.61
C SER A 166 6.00 -3.24 -14.08
N TYR A 167 6.95 -3.89 -14.76
CA TYR A 167 6.73 -4.46 -16.07
C TYR A 167 5.92 -5.74 -15.90
N PHE A 168 4.69 -5.73 -16.38
CA PHE A 168 3.97 -6.97 -16.67
C PHE A 168 4.39 -7.41 -18.06
N TYR A 169 5.40 -8.28 -18.16
CA TYR A 169 5.51 -9.13 -19.34
C TYR A 169 4.39 -10.16 -19.22
N ALA A 170 3.16 -9.76 -19.55
CA ALA A 170 2.18 -10.73 -20.01
C ALA A 170 2.79 -11.30 -21.29
N LEU A 171 3.39 -12.48 -21.19
CA LEU A 171 3.62 -13.30 -22.36
C LEU A 171 2.24 -13.49 -22.99
N ASP A 172 1.94 -12.70 -24.02
CA ASP A 172 0.95 -13.06 -25.03
C ASP A 172 1.46 -14.35 -25.68
N LEU A 173 1.23 -15.47 -25.00
CA LEU A 173 1.05 -16.75 -25.65
C LEU A 173 -0.35 -16.72 -26.27
N GLU A 174 -0.55 -15.79 -27.21
CA GLU A 174 -1.44 -16.11 -28.32
C GLU A 174 -0.80 -17.33 -28.98
N ARG A 175 -1.41 -18.48 -28.68
CA ARG A 175 -1.25 -19.70 -29.44
C ARG A 175 -1.48 -19.35 -30.91
N PHE A 176 -0.41 -19.09 -31.66
CA PHE A 176 -0.37 -19.47 -33.06
C PHE A 176 -0.36 -21.00 -33.10
N SER A 177 -1.56 -21.58 -32.98
CA SER A 177 -1.84 -22.91 -33.51
C SER A 177 -2.57 -22.71 -34.83
N THR A 178 -1.79 -22.52 -35.89
CA THR A 178 -2.15 -22.97 -37.24
C THR A 178 -1.91 -24.47 -37.33
#